data_AF-A0A2V7JAB8-F1
#
_entry.id   AF-A0A2V7JAB8-F1
#
_cell.length_a   1.000
_cell.length_b   1.000
_cell.length_c   1.000
_cell.angle_alpha   90.00
_cell.angle_beta   90.00
_cell.angle_gamma   90.00
#
_symmetry.space_group_name_H-M   'P 1'
#
loop_
_entity.id
_entity.type
_entity.pdbx_description
1 polymer ?
#
loop_
_entity_poly.entity_id
_entity_poly.type
_entity_poly.pdbx_seq_one_letter_code
_entity_poly.pdbx_strand_id
1 'polypeptide(L)' 'MQSGVSGTFVLSGLEEQEISATNGLPRVIKQAVRDGTLSHGVRHCWMEFDDLDAVHAFVDVVRLKYQLLARPE' A
#
# COMPACT_ATOMS: atom_id res chain seq x y z
N MET A 1 9.37 23.27 9.13
CA MET A 1 8.20 22.48 8.70
C MET A 1 8.59 21.77 7.43
N GLN A 2 8.61 20.45 7.43
CA GLN A 2 8.88 19.68 6.22
C GLN A 2 7.58 19.70 5.40
N SER A 3 7.57 20.47 4.30
CA SER A 3 6.42 20.50 3.37
C SER A 3 6.50 19.27 2.46
N GLY A 4 5.98 18.15 2.94
CA GLY A 4 5.91 16.89 2.20
C GLY A 4 4.47 16.50 1.90
N VAL A 5 4.28 15.73 0.82
CA VAL A 5 3.00 15.05 0.53
C VAL A 5 3.19 13.57 0.88
N SER A 6 2.17 12.96 1.44
CA SER A 6 2.15 11.52 1.72
C SER A 6 0.85 10.89 1.26
N GLY A 7 0.90 9.59 1.00
CA GLY A 7 -0.25 8.75 0.72
C GLY A 7 -0.50 7.81 1.90
N THR A 8 -1.77 7.62 2.25
CA THR A 8 -2.19 6.61 3.23
C THR A 8 -3.13 5.62 2.58
N PHE A 9 -3.05 4.36 3.01
CA PHE A 9 -3.93 3.30 2.53
C PHE A 9 -4.15 2.24 3.60
N VAL A 10 -5.22 1.48 3.45
CA VAL A 10 -5.60 0.42 4.40
C VAL A 10 -5.77 -0.91 3.69
N LEU A 11 -5.34 -1.97 4.36
CA LEU A 11 -5.46 -3.35 3.90
C LEU A 11 -6.22 -4.18 4.93
N SER A 12 -7.17 -4.99 4.46
CA SER A 12 -7.68 -6.09 5.25
C SER A 12 -6.63 -7.21 5.38
N GLY A 13 -6.85 -8.17 6.28
CA GLY A 13 -5.95 -9.31 6.43
C GLY A 13 -5.76 -10.12 5.14
N LEU A 14 -6.81 -10.27 4.31
CA LEU A 14 -6.70 -10.96 3.02
C LEU A 14 -5.85 -10.15 2.02
N GLU A 15 -6.07 -8.85 1.96
CA GLU A 15 -5.35 -7.96 1.05
C GLU A 15 -3.86 -7.87 1.41
N GLU A 16 -3.53 -7.88 2.71
CA GLU A 16 -2.16 -7.94 3.20
C GLU A 16 -1.43 -9.22 2.73
N GLN A 17 -2.12 -10.37 2.78
CA GLN A 17 -1.57 -11.65 2.30
C GLN A 17 -1.32 -11.62 0.79
N GLU A 18 -2.27 -11.12 0.00
CA GLU A 18 -2.11 -11.01 -1.45
C GLU A 18 -0.98 -10.08 -1.85
N ILE A 19 -0.86 -8.92 -1.19
CA ILE A 19 0.26 -7.99 -1.41
C ILE A 19 1.60 -8.64 -1.05
N SER A 20 1.65 -9.38 0.05
CA SER A 20 2.87 -10.10 0.46
C SER A 20 3.28 -11.17 -0.56
N ALA A 21 2.31 -11.84 -1.19
CA ALA A 21 2.52 -12.86 -2.20
C ALA A 21 2.81 -12.31 -3.62
N THR A 22 2.52 -11.03 -3.87
CA THR A 22 2.70 -10.43 -5.19
C THR A 22 4.19 -10.21 -5.51
N ASN A 23 4.68 -10.91 -6.53
CA ASN A 23 6.02 -10.72 -7.08
C ASN A 23 6.09 -9.43 -7.91
N GLY A 24 7.22 -8.73 -7.83
CA GLY A 24 7.45 -7.51 -8.61
C GLY A 24 6.90 -6.22 -7.99
N LEU A 25 6.27 -6.26 -6.81
CA LEU A 25 5.86 -5.02 -6.14
C LEU A 25 7.06 -4.14 -5.76
N PRO A 26 6.97 -2.82 -5.99
CA PRO A 26 7.95 -1.87 -5.51
C PRO A 26 8.28 -2.08 -4.04
N ARG A 27 9.58 -2.07 -3.70
CA ARG A 27 10.07 -2.33 -2.34
C ARG A 27 9.46 -1.36 -1.32
N VAL A 28 9.23 -0.11 -1.72
CA VAL A 28 8.63 0.93 -0.87
C VAL A 28 7.22 0.57 -0.41
N ILE A 29 6.42 -0.11 -1.26
CA ILE A 29 5.09 -0.61 -0.87
C ILE A 29 5.21 -1.70 0.18
N LYS A 30 6.10 -2.69 -0.05
CA LYS A 30 6.35 -3.78 0.90
C LYS A 30 6.82 -3.25 2.26
N GLN A 31 7.66 -2.21 2.23
CA GLN A 31 8.12 -1.54 3.44
C GLN A 31 6.98 -0.81 4.16
N ALA A 32 6.14 -0.06 3.44
CA ALA A 32 4.97 0.62 4.00
C ALA A 32 3.96 -0.33 4.65
N VAL A 33 3.75 -1.51 4.07
CA VAL A 33 2.89 -2.55 4.67
C VAL A 33 3.51 -3.14 5.93
N ARG A 34 4.82 -3.44 5.87
CA ARG A 34 5.56 -3.97 7.02
C ARG A 34 5.59 -2.99 8.20
N ASP A 35 5.76 -1.70 7.93
CA ASP A 35 5.82 -0.64 8.94
C ASP A 35 4.42 -0.17 9.36
N GLY A 36 3.38 -0.63 8.65
CA GLY A 36 2.00 -0.29 8.92
C GLY A 36 1.51 -0.78 10.28
N THR A 37 0.67 0.04 10.93
CA THR A 37 0.09 -0.28 12.23
C THR A 37 -1.15 -1.16 12.05
N LEU A 38 -1.22 -2.28 12.78
CA LEU A 38 -2.38 -3.17 12.78
C LEU A 38 -3.39 -2.72 13.85
N SER A 39 -4.62 -2.43 13.45
CA SER A 39 -5.73 -2.06 14.34
C SER A 39 -7.00 -2.77 13.90
N HIS A 40 -7.64 -3.53 14.80
CA HIS A 40 -8.90 -4.23 14.53
C HIS A 40 -8.89 -5.09 13.24
N GLY A 41 -7.77 -5.75 12.94
CA GLY A 41 -7.63 -6.58 11.73
C GLY A 41 -7.42 -5.81 10.42
N VAL A 42 -7.26 -4.49 10.50
CA VAL A 42 -6.94 -3.61 9.37
C VAL A 42 -5.53 -3.05 9.55
N ARG A 43 -4.71 -3.18 8.49
CA ARG A 43 -3.36 -2.64 8.44
C ARG A 43 -3.40 -1.22 7.87
N HIS A 44 -2.98 -0.25 8.67
CA HIS A 44 -2.86 1.15 8.27
C HIS A 44 -1.44 1.44 7.80
N CYS A 45 -1.30 1.74 6.50
CA CYS A 45 -0.02 1.95 5.84
C CYS A 45 0.10 3.41 5.39
N TRP A 46 1.33 3.89 5.27
CA TRP A 46 1.61 5.23 4.76
C TRP A 46 2.93 5.24 3.99
N MET A 47 3.06 6.18 3.07
CA MET A 47 4.23 6.40 2.22
C MET A 47 4.47 7.89 2.05
N GLU A 48 5.72 8.34 2.19
CA GLU A 48 6.12 9.69 1.75
C GLU A 48 6.27 9.72 0.23
N PHE A 49 5.96 10.86 -0.38
CA PHE A 49 6.19 11.13 -1.79
C PHE A 49 7.39 12.06 -1.94
N ASP A 50 8.57 11.51 -1.69
CA ASP A 50 9.86 12.19 -1.81
C ASP A 50 10.36 12.27 -3.26
N ASP A 51 9.96 11.33 -4.12
CA ASP A 51 10.27 11.30 -5.54
C ASP A 51 9.13 10.76 -6.43
N LEU A 52 9.37 10.75 -7.75
CA LEU A 52 8.40 10.24 -8.74
C LEU A 52 8.16 8.73 -8.60
N ASP A 53 9.15 7.96 -8.14
CA ASP A 53 9.04 6.51 -8.00
C ASP A 53 8.13 6.16 -6.81
N ALA A 54 8.18 6.92 -5.72
CA ALA A 54 7.28 6.79 -4.58
C ALA A 54 5.83 7.10 -4.97
N VAL A 55 5.60 8.13 -5.77
CA VAL A 55 4.26 8.46 -6.30
C VAL A 55 3.76 7.36 -7.23
N HIS A 56 4.59 6.88 -8.17
CA HIS A 56 4.21 5.78 -9.05
C HIS A 56 3.91 4.48 -8.28
N ALA A 57 4.70 4.16 -7.26
CA ALA A 57 4.45 3.02 -6.41
C ALA A 57 3.09 3.13 -5.68
N PHE A 58 2.71 4.33 -5.25
CA PHE A 58 1.39 4.54 -4.64
C PHE A 58 0.25 4.35 -5.65
N VAL A 59 0.43 4.75 -6.92
CA VAL A 59 -0.54 4.44 -7.98
C VAL A 59 -0.70 2.93 -8.17
N ASP A 60 0.38 2.15 -8.04
CA ASP A 60 0.29 0.69 -8.09
C ASP A 60 -0.51 0.12 -6.91
N VAL A 61 -0.41 0.69 -5.70
CA VAL A 61 -1.31 0.33 -4.58
C VAL A 61 -2.77 0.52 -4.95
N VAL A 62 -3.12 1.66 -5.57
CA VAL A 62 -4.50 1.95 -6.01
C VAL A 62 -4.95 0.94 -7.07
N ARG A 63 -4.09 0.60 -8.03
CA ARG A 63 -4.39 -0.40 -9.08
C ARG A 63 -4.63 -1.79 -8.50
N LEU A 64 -3.80 -2.23 -7.55
CA LEU A 64 -3.98 -3.51 -6.86
C LEU A 64 -5.31 -3.52 -6.10
N LYS A 65 -5.61 -2.46 -5.35
CA LYS A 65 -6.88 -2.34 -4.62
C LYS A 65 -8.07 -2.41 -5.57
N TYR A 66 -8.01 -1.72 -6.70
CA TYR A 66 -9.03 -1.81 -7.74
C TYR A 66 -9.21 -3.25 -8.24
N GLN A 67 -8.12 -3.94 -8.55
CA GLN A 67 -8.16 -5.33 -9.02
C GLN A 67 -8.77 -6.28 -7.99
N LEU A 68 -8.44 -6.11 -6.71
CA LEU A 68 -9.00 -6.91 -5.61
C LEU A 68 -10.51 -6.70 -5.48
N LEU A 69 -10.95 -5.44 -5.50
CA LEU A 69 -12.37 -5.07 -5.39
C LEU A 69 -13.19 -5.45 -6.63
N ALA A 70 -12.55 -5.60 -7.80
CA ALA A 70 -13.21 -5.97 -9.03
C ALA A 70 -13.45 -7.50 -9.16
N ARG A 71 -12.93 -8.33 -8.25
CA ARG A 71 -13.16 -9.78 -8.28
C ARG A 71 -14.59 -10.08 -7.79
N PRO A 72 -15.35 -10.94 -8.49
CA PRO A 72 -16.64 -11.41 -7.99
C PRO A 72 -16.46 -12.25 -6.72
N GLU A 73 -17.42 -12.15 -5.79
CA GLU A 73 -17.47 -12.95 -4.55
C GLU A 73 -17.62 -14.45 -4.80
#